data_AF-A0A2D9J086-F1
#
_entry.id   AF-A0A2D9J086-F1
#
_cell.length_a   1.000
_cell.length_b   1.000
_cell.length_c   1.000
_cell.angle_alpha   90.00
_cell.angle_beta   90.00
_cell.angle_gamma   90.00
#
_symmetry.space_group_name_H-M   'P 1'
#
loop_
_entity.id
_entity.type
_entity.pdbx_description
1 polymer ?
#
loop_
_entity_poly.entity_id
_entity_poly.type
_entity_poly.pdbx_seq_one_letter_code
_entity_poly.pdbx_strand_id
1 'polypeptide(L)' 'MQKTAIITGASSGIGAATAEQFLARGYSVINIARRPSPVQGVINIAADLSTDDGAV' A
#
# COMPACT_ATOMS: atom_id res chain seq x y z
N MET A 1 -7.45 -1.01 19.26
CA MET A 1 -7.71 -0.54 17.88
C MET A 1 -6.51 -0.90 17.01
N GLN A 2 -6.75 -1.44 15.82
CA GLN A 2 -5.70 -1.74 14.84
C GLN A 2 -5.28 -0.44 14.14
N LYS A 3 -3.97 -0.21 13.97
CA LYS A 3 -3.46 0.95 13.24
C LYS A 3 -3.48 0.69 11.74
N THR A 4 -3.71 1.72 10.94
CA THR A 4 -3.67 1.64 9.47
C THR A 4 -2.44 2.36 8.94
N ALA A 5 -1.70 1.70 8.05
CA ALA A 5 -0.60 2.29 7.30
C ALA A 5 -1.00 2.44 5.82
N ILE A 6 -0.92 3.66 5.30
CA ILE A 6 -1.10 3.94 3.88
C ILE A 6 0.29 4.12 3.28
N ILE A 7 0.61 3.31 2.27
CA ILE A 7 1.91 3.32 1.59
C ILE A 7 1.66 3.64 0.11
N THR A 8 2.28 4.72 -0.37
CA THR A 8 2.26 5.05 -1.79
C THR A 8 3.41 4.30 -2.48
N GLY A 9 3.10 3.53 -3.52
CA GLY A 9 4.11 2.78 -4.28
C GLY A 9 4.60 1.46 -3.64
N ALA A 10 3.71 0.64 -3.08
CA ALA A 10 4.05 -0.69 -2.56
C ALA A 10 4.04 -1.82 -3.61
N SER A 11 4.09 -1.47 -4.90
CA SER A 11 4.02 -2.43 -6.01
C SER A 11 5.31 -3.22 -6.26
N SER A 12 6.43 -2.82 -5.64
CA SER A 12 7.74 -3.45 -5.79
C SER A 12 8.76 -2.88 -4.80
N GLY A 13 9.92 -3.52 -4.67
CA GLY A 13 11.10 -2.97 -3.99
C GLY A 13 10.82 -2.55 -2.54
N ILE A 14 11.32 -1.37 -2.16
CA ILE A 14 11.23 -0.85 -0.79
C ILE A 14 9.78 -0.72 -0.31
N GLY A 15 8.86 -0.32 -1.18
CA GLY A 15 7.45 -0.17 -0.81
C GLY A 15 6.80 -1.51 -0.43
N ALA A 16 7.10 -2.57 -1.19
CA ALA A 16 6.62 -3.91 -0.87
C ALA A 16 7.23 -4.44 0.44
N ALA A 17 8.54 -4.29 0.63
CA ALA A 17 9.20 -4.66 1.89
C ALA A 17 8.64 -3.87 3.09
N THR A 18 8.30 -2.59 2.89
CA THR A 18 7.65 -1.78 3.92
C THR A 18 6.27 -2.33 4.27
N ALA A 19 5.46 -2.69 3.27
CA ALA A 19 4.15 -3.27 3.49
C ALA A 19 4.20 -4.58 4.30
N GLU A 20 5.16 -5.47 3.99
CA GLU A 20 5.42 -6.69 4.78
C GLU A 20 5.74 -6.38 6.24
N GLN A 21 6.61 -5.40 6.49
CA GLN A 21 7.00 -5.00 7.84
C GLN A 21 5.83 -4.43 8.65
N PHE A 22 4.94 -3.66 8.02
CA PHE A 22 3.76 -3.11 8.70
C PHE A 22 2.72 -4.20 9.00
N LEU A 23 2.47 -5.11 8.05
CA LEU A 23 1.60 -6.28 8.29
C LEU A 23 2.13 -7.15 9.43
N ALA A 24 3.44 -7.42 9.47
CA ALA A 24 4.06 -8.19 10.54
C ALA A 24 3.93 -7.51 11.93
N ARG A 25 3.77 -6.18 11.96
CA ARG A 25 3.51 -5.39 13.18
C ARG A 25 2.03 -5.29 13.54
N GLY A 26 1.16 -5.98 12.80
CA GLY A 26 -0.28 -6.02 13.05
C GLY A 26 -1.06 -4.85 12.48
N TYR A 27 -0.49 -4.06 11.57
CA TYR A 27 -1.21 -2.97 10.92
C TYR A 27 -2.15 -3.49 9.83
N SER A 28 -3.24 -2.79 9.59
CA SER A 28 -3.94 -2.85 8.30
C SER A 28 -3.13 -2.03 7.29
N VAL A 29 -2.80 -2.60 6.14
CA VAL A 29 -1.94 -1.94 5.15
C VAL A 29 -2.71 -1.67 3.87
N ILE A 30 -2.65 -0.43 3.40
CA ILE A 30 -3.24 0.03 2.14
C ILE A 30 -2.10 0.49 1.22
N ASN A 31 -2.02 -0.09 0.04
CA ASN A 31 -1.18 0.38 -1.05
C ASN A 31 -1.99 1.32 -1.96
N ILE A 32 -1.46 2.51 -2.21
CA ILE A 32 -1.96 3.44 -3.23
C ILE A 32 -0.92 3.54 -4.34
N ALA A 33 -1.22 2.95 -5.50
CA ALA A 33 -0.30 2.94 -6.64
C ALA A 33 -0.98 2.55 -7.95
N ARG A 34 -0.31 2.78 -9.09
CA ARG A 34 -0.76 2.36 -10.42
C ARG A 34 -0.80 0.84 -10.60
N ARG A 35 -0.03 0.10 -9.81
CA ARG A 35 0.08 -1.37 -9.87
C ARG A 35 -0.18 -1.97 -8.49
N PRO A 36 -0.80 -3.15 -8.39
CA PRO A 36 -1.02 -3.80 -7.10
C PRO A 36 0.32 -4.19 -6.44
N SER A 37 0.29 -4.29 -5.11
CA SER A 37 1.36 -4.88 -4.31
C SER A 37 1.35 -6.41 -4.46
N PRO A 38 2.52 -7.05 -4.57
CA PRO A 38 2.61 -8.52 -4.55
C PRO A 38 2.42 -9.11 -3.14
N VAL A 39 2.37 -8.27 -2.10
CA VAL A 39 2.33 -8.69 -0.70
C VAL A 39 0.89 -9.08 -0.32
N GLN A 40 0.71 -10.31 0.14
CA GLN A 40 -0.59 -10.80 0.60
C GLN A 40 -1.09 -10.02 1.82
N GLY A 41 -2.40 -9.73 1.86
CA GLY A 41 -3.02 -8.98 2.96
C GLY A 41 -2.95 -7.45 2.81
N VAL A 42 -2.25 -6.94 1.79
CA VAL A 42 -2.31 -5.52 1.42
C VAL A 42 -3.60 -5.22 0.65
N ILE A 43 -4.33 -4.22 1.10
CA ILE A 43 -5.46 -3.66 0.37
C ILE A 43 -4.90 -2.75 -0.72
N ASN A 44 -5.27 -2.99 -1.98
CA ASN A 44 -4.76 -2.22 -3.11
C ASN A 44 -5.82 -1.25 -3.62
N ILE A 45 -5.46 0.03 -3.72
CA ILE A 45 -6.29 1.09 -4.31
C ILE A 45 -5.50 1.70 -5.45
N ALA A 46 -6.12 1.81 -6.63
CA ALA A 46 -5.44 2.31 -7.81
C ALA A 46 -5.41 3.84 -7.78
N ALA A 47 -4.24 4.44 -8.02
CA ALA A 47 -4.12 5.87 -8.21
C ALA A 47 -2.85 6.22 -8.99
N ASP A 48 -2.90 7.32 -9.73
CA ASP A 48 -1.72 8.00 -10.25
C ASP A 48 -1.50 9.30 -9.45
N LEU A 49 -0.46 9.30 -8.61
CA LEU A 49 -0.09 10.45 -7.79
C LEU A 49 0.39 11.67 -8.60
N SER A 50 0.56 11.55 -9.91
CA SER A 50 0.84 12.70 -10.80
C SER A 50 -0.43 13.44 -11.24
N THR A 51 -1.61 13.00 -10.80
CA THR A 51 -2.92 13.57 -11.14
C THR A 51 -3.73 13.88 -9.89
N ASP A 52 -4.71 14.78 -10.02
CA ASP A 52 -5.63 15.15 -8.94
C ASP A 52 -6.91 14.29 -8.90
N ASP A 53 -6.98 13.23 -9.73
CA ASP A 53 -8.15 12.34 -9.86
C ASP A 53 -8.46 11.54 -8.58
N GLY A 54 -7.51 11.51 -7.64
CA GLY A 54 -7.63 10.79 -6.38
C GLY A 54 -7.39 9.29 -6.53
N ALA A 55 -7.66 8.55 -5.44
CA ALA A 55 -7.57 7.11 -5.42
C ALA A 55 -8.96 6.49 -5.66
N VAL A 56 -9.05 5.52 -6.58
CA VAL A 56 -10.29 4.85 -7.01
C VAL A 56 -10.40 3.42 -6.48
#